data_AF-A0A917YU46-F1
#
_entry.id   AF-A0A917YU46-F1
#
_cell.length_a   1.000
_cell.length_b   1.000
_cell.length_c   1.000
_cell.angle_alpha   90.00
_cell.angle_beta   90.00
_cell.angle_gamma   90.00
#
_symmetry.space_group_name_H-M   'P 1'
#
loop_
_entity.id
_entity.type
_entity.pdbx_description
1 polymer ?
#
loop_
_entity_poly.entity_id
_entity_poly.type
_entity_poly.pdbx_seq_one_letter_code
_entity_poly.pdbx_strand_id
1 'polypeptide(L)' 'MTELELSRYLQRIGYRDALTANLPTLSGLVAGHTQSIPFENLNAYLSLSVDLSADSVLDKLVVEGRGGYCYE' A
#
# COMPACT_ATOMS: atom_id res chain seq x y z
N MET A 1 6.19 10.58 0.04
CA MET A 1 5.87 10.00 1.36
C MET A 1 6.18 10.97 2.49
N THR A 2 5.18 11.76 2.86
CA THR A 2 5.14 12.61 4.06
C THR A 2 4.73 11.81 5.30
N GLU A 3 4.83 12.39 6.50
CA GLU A 3 4.34 11.74 7.74
C GLU A 3 2.83 11.43 7.68
N LEU A 4 2.05 12.33 7.07
CA LEU A 4 0.61 12.11 6.87
C LEU A 4 0.35 10.92 5.96
N GLU A 5 1.08 10.81 4.84
CA GLU A 5 0.95 9.70 3.89
C GLU A 5 1.34 8.37 4.54
N LEU A 6 2.42 8.35 5.33
CA LEU A 6 2.82 7.20 6.12
C LEU A 6 1.70 6.78 7.10
N SER A 7 1.12 7.74 7.82
CA SER A 7 0.04 7.44 8.78
C SER A 7 -1.19 6.82 8.10
N ARG A 8 -1.56 7.28 6.89
CA ARG A 8 -2.66 6.73 6.10
C ARG A 8 -2.36 5.30 5.63
N TYR A 9 -1.14 5.04 5.18
CA TYR A 9 -0.71 3.70 4.79
C TYR A 9 -0.78 2.73 5.98
N LEU A 10 -0.23 3.10 7.14
CA LEU A 10 -0.28 2.26 8.35
C LEU A 10 -1.73 1.97 8.78
N GLN A 11 -2.60 2.97 8.68
CA GLN A 11 -4.04 2.80 8.92
C GLN A 11 -4.66 1.82 7.92
N ARG A 12 -4.33 1.94 6.62
CA ARG A 12 -4.84 1.09 5.54
C ARG A 12 -4.45 -0.37 5.70
N ILE A 13 -3.26 -0.64 6.22
CA ILE A 13 -2.75 -2.00 6.47
C ILE A 13 -3.02 -2.49 7.91
N GLY A 14 -3.67 -1.68 8.74
CA GLY A 14 -4.01 -2.04 10.12
C GLY A 14 -2.83 -2.12 11.09
N TYR A 15 -1.67 -1.57 10.75
CA TYR A 15 -0.48 -1.60 11.62
C TYR A 15 -0.54 -0.48 12.67
N ARG A 16 -0.43 -0.83 13.95
CA ARG A 16 -0.58 0.11 15.09
C ARG A 16 0.56 0.08 16.10
N ASP A 17 1.54 -0.80 15.92
CA ASP A 17 2.67 -0.95 16.83
C ASP A 17 3.72 0.15 16.61
N ALA A 18 4.70 0.22 17.51
CA ALA A 18 5.81 1.14 17.38
C ALA A 18 6.62 0.88 16.09
N LEU A 19 7.02 1.96 15.40
CA LEU A 19 7.89 1.88 14.24
C LEU A 19 9.34 1.89 14.68
N THR A 20 10.00 0.74 14.59
CA THR A 20 11.43 0.60 14.86
C THR A 20 12.08 -0.16 13.72
N ALA A 21 13.31 0.16 13.35
CA ALA A 21 14.01 -0.49 12.23
C ALA A 21 14.52 -1.90 12.63
N ASN A 22 13.59 -2.82 12.90
CA ASN A 22 13.86 -4.18 13.36
C ASN A 22 12.96 -5.22 12.67
N LEU A 23 13.31 -6.49 12.86
CA LEU A 23 12.61 -7.62 12.25
C LEU A 23 11.12 -7.73 12.65
N PRO A 24 10.73 -7.52 13.93
CA PRO A 24 9.32 -7.52 14.31
C PRO A 24 8.49 -6.49 13.54
N THR A 25 8.99 -5.25 13.43
CA THR A 25 8.30 -4.19 12.67
C THR A 25 8.18 -4.58 11.20
N LEU A 26 9.26 -5.03 10.56
CA LEU A 26 9.23 -5.46 9.17
C LEU A 26 8.21 -6.59 8.92
N SER A 27 8.20 -7.59 9.80
CA SER A 27 7.28 -8.74 9.69
C SER A 27 5.82 -8.30 9.81
N GLY A 28 5.53 -7.38 10.75
CA GLY A 28 4.20 -6.83 10.94
C GLY A 28 3.74 -5.97 9.76
N LEU A 29 4.63 -5.16 9.18
CA LEU A 29 4.33 -4.36 7.99
C LEU A 29 4.03 -5.25 6.77
N VAL A 30 4.83 -6.29 6.54
CA VAL A 30 4.61 -7.24 5.43
C VAL A 30 3.30 -8.00 5.61
N ALA A 31 3.02 -8.50 6.82
CA ALA A 31 1.77 -9.21 7.12
C ALA A 31 0.55 -8.30 6.95
N GLY A 32 0.60 -7.08 7.48
CA GLY A 32 -0.48 -6.10 7.34
C GLY A 32 -0.75 -5.75 5.87
N HIS A 33 0.31 -5.50 5.10
CA HIS A 33 0.19 -5.18 3.67
C HIS A 33 -0.47 -6.31 2.88
N THR A 34 0.10 -7.52 2.96
CA THR A 34 -0.34 -8.67 2.17
C THR A 34 -1.75 -9.16 2.51
N GLN A 35 -2.24 -8.89 3.73
CA GLN A 35 -3.61 -9.20 4.14
C GLN A 35 -4.61 -8.11 3.77
N SER A 36 -4.15 -6.88 3.56
CA SER A 36 -5.03 -5.71 3.41
C SER A 36 -5.14 -5.20 1.98
N ILE A 37 -4.08 -5.32 1.18
CA ILE A 37 -4.03 -4.78 -0.19
C ILE A 37 -4.18 -5.95 -1.19
N PRO A 38 -5.27 -6.00 -1.97
CA PRO A 38 -5.49 -7.07 -2.94
C PRO A 38 -4.46 -7.03 -4.07
N PHE A 39 -4.07 -8.20 -4.57
CA PHE A 39 -3.33 -8.33 -5.82
C PHE A 39 -4.31 -8.36 -7.00
N GLU A 40 -4.22 -7.41 -7.93
CA GLU A 40 -5.16 -7.28 -9.06
C GLU A 40 -4.53 -6.62 -10.29
N ASN A 41 -5.16 -6.77 -11.45
CA ASN A 41 -4.76 -6.16 -12.73
C ASN A 41 -5.95 -5.50 -13.47
N LEU A 42 -6.96 -5.01 -12.75
CA LEU A 42 -8.20 -4.46 -13.29
C LEU A 42 -7.97 -3.25 -14.19
N ASN A 43 -7.03 -2.35 -13.86
CA ASN A 43 -6.70 -1.22 -14.74
C ASN A 43 -6.19 -1.72 -16.09
N ALA A 44 -5.19 -2.60 -16.08
CA ALA A 44 -4.62 -3.18 -17.31
C ALA A 44 -5.68 -3.96 -18.11
N TYR A 45 -6.52 -4.74 -17.43
CA TYR A 45 -7.64 -5.46 -18.05
C TYR A 45 -8.63 -4.51 -18.75
N LEU A 46 -8.95 -3.38 -18.13
CA LEU A 46 -9.82 -2.33 -18.69
C LEU A 46 -9.09 -1.39 -19.66
N SER A 47 -7.82 -1.64 -19.99
CA SER A 47 -6.98 -0.74 -20.80
C SER A 47 -6.85 0.68 -20.23
N LEU A 48 -6.97 0.82 -18.91
CA LEU A 48 -6.66 2.04 -18.17
C LEU A 48 -5.15 2.11 -17.89
N SER A 49 -4.60 3.32 -17.84
CA SER A 49 -3.19 3.53 -17.51
C SER A 49 -2.86 3.06 -16.08
N VAL A 50 -1.63 2.57 -15.91
CA VAL A 50 -1.03 2.30 -14.61
C VAL A 50 0.17 3.24 -14.46
N ASP A 51 0.03 4.26 -13.61
CA ASP A 51 1.10 5.19 -13.27
C ASP A 51 1.81 4.69 -12.00
N LEU A 52 3.13 4.57 -12.08
CA LEU A 52 4.00 4.09 -11.00
C LEU A 52 4.63 5.24 -10.21
N SER A 53 4.20 6.48 -10.44
CA SER A 53 4.56 7.60 -9.57
C SER A 53 4.10 7.31 -8.13
N ALA A 54 4.93 7.69 -7.16
CA ALA A 54 4.63 7.41 -5.75
C ALA A 54 3.27 7.99 -5.30
N ASP A 55 2.90 9.15 -5.84
CA ASP A 55 1.63 9.80 -5.55
C ASP A 55 0.45 9.01 -6.13
N SER A 56 0.54 8.57 -7.40
CA SER A 56 -0.53 7.76 -8.02
C SER A 56 -0.71 6.41 -7.34
N VAL A 57 0.38 5.76 -6.94
CA VAL A 57 0.35 4.48 -6.22
C VAL A 57 -0.31 4.66 -4.85
N LEU A 58 0.07 5.70 -4.11
CA LEU A 58 -0.51 6.00 -2.81
C LEU A 58 -2.01 6.29 -2.93
N ASP A 59 -2.40 7.15 -3.87
CA ASP A 59 -3.81 7.48 -4.08
C ASP A 59 -4.63 6.23 -4.40
N LYS A 60 -4.15 5.39 -5.33
CA LYS A 60 -4.84 4.15 -5.70
C LYS A 60 -4.93 3.14 -4.54
N LEU A 61 -3.81 2.78 -3.94
CA LEU A 61 -3.77 1.68 -2.96
C LEU A 61 -4.31 2.09 -1.58
N VAL A 62 -4.08 3.34 -1.19
CA VAL A 62 -4.38 3.84 0.16
C VAL A 62 -5.64 4.69 0.20
N VAL A 63 -5.78 5.68 -0.69
CA VAL A 63 -6.90 6.62 -0.65
C VAL A 63 -8.17 6.01 -1.27
N GLU A 64 -8.06 5.40 -2.45
CA GLU A 64 -9.17 4.70 -3.12
C GLU A 64 -9.42 3.30 -2.56
N GLY A 65 -8.46 2.76 -1.79
CA GLY A 65 -8.57 1.45 -1.17
C GLY A 65 -8.49 0.27 -2.15
N ARG A 66 -7.92 0.49 -3.33
CA ARG A 66 -7.78 -0.53 -4.37
C ARG A 66 -6.56 -1.42 -4.18
N GLY A 67 -6.40 -2.39 -5.08
CA GLY A 67 -5.22 -3.24 -5.19
C GLY A 67 -4.31 -2.82 -6.35
N GLY A 68 -3.30 -3.63 -6.59
CA GLY A 68 -2.39 -3.50 -7.73
C GLY A 68 -1.62 -4.79 -7.95
N TYR A 69 -0.69 -4.79 -8.89
CA TYR A 69 0.26 -5.89 -9.05
C TYR A 69 1.67 -5.44 -8.65
N CYS A 70 2.65 -6.33 -8.75
CA CYS A 70 3.97 -6.25 -8.11
C CYS A 70 4.78 -4.94 -8.22
N TYR A 71 4.46 -4.05 -9.16
CA TYR A 71 5.17 -2.77 -9.33
C TYR A 71 4.46 -1.58 -8.66
N GLU A 72 3.17 -1.72 -8.37
CA GLU A 72 2.36 -0.73 -7.64
C GLU A 72 2.46 -1.01 -6.14
#